data_AF-A0A7J5UPA1-F1
#
_entry.id   AF-A0A7J5UPA1-F1
#
_cell.length_a   1.000
_cell.length_b   1.000
_cell.length_c   1.000
_cell.angle_alpha   90.00
_cell.angle_beta   90.00
_cell.angle_gamma   90.00
#
_symmetry.space_group_name_H-M   'P 1'
#
loop_
_entity.id
_entity.type
_entity.pdbx_description
1 polymer ?
#
loop_
_entity_poly.entity_id
_entity_poly.type
_entity_poly.pdbx_seq_one_letter_code
_entity_poly.pdbx_strand_id
1 'polypeptide(L)'
;MRRRALLVPVAALVLAGCTAADGGTTTETTTSPPPPAASELVGPGETAVLGTDDPAELARQSVETFFAAAPVVVLTTGDAVLPAASAAVALGVPVLLDGDDATVGADLERLHPEAVLTMGTADVPDGADVAAVAAPADPAALGELLGVALAAGEPVAEAGEVAAVAGLDPDAPTYLTRAGEGAPGPAGEAAVPAEPAPSQDAPAPAEGAPSQDAAPTLPPTTRPTPAAEGVVVMSTGDPAQAAAVANARSAGARVQLVPNGDPRATSETVQATAANAPDVVVGLGTAFGDAGTLAWRAATAATGAELPGGGQLALPGKTYVALYGHPGSRALGVLGEQDAPATVERAQAHAEAYRPLTDTTVVPALEIIATVASGGPGDDGNYSSEASVEQLRPLVELAHEHGQYVVLDLQPGRTDFLTQAKRYEELLKMPNVGLALDPEWRLRPDQVHLRQIGQVDVAEVNQVVGWLADLTRANRLPQKILVLHQFQVRMIPGVDGVDQSRSELAVLIHADGQGSQPAKAGTWRTLHANAPSIRWWGWKNFYDEDSPMLTPEQTMQVQPTPNFISYQ
;
A
#
# COMPACT_ATOMS: atom_id res chain seq x y z
N MET A 1 0.81 -41.47 44.82
CA MET A 1 -0.50 -41.94 45.31
C MET A 1 -1.51 -40.80 45.27
N ARG A 2 -2.45 -40.83 44.32
CA ARG A 2 -3.88 -40.46 44.45
C ARG A 2 -4.50 -40.41 43.05
N ARG A 3 -5.35 -41.42 42.79
CA ARG A 3 -6.16 -41.63 41.59
C ARG A 3 -7.41 -40.74 41.64
N ARG A 4 -7.82 -40.15 40.52
CA ARG A 4 -9.21 -39.78 40.19
C ARG A 4 -9.32 -39.85 38.65
N ALA A 5 -9.83 -40.95 38.09
CA ALA A 5 -11.25 -41.29 37.85
C ALA A 5 -11.77 -40.68 36.54
N LEU A 6 -11.69 -41.48 35.47
CA LEU A 6 -12.36 -41.35 34.18
C LEU A 6 -13.89 -41.43 34.36
N LEU A 7 -14.63 -40.60 33.63
CA LEU A 7 -16.06 -40.78 33.36
C LEU A 7 -16.28 -40.69 31.84
N VAL A 8 -16.72 -41.80 31.28
CA VAL A 8 -17.15 -42.00 29.88
C VAL A 8 -18.69 -41.93 29.87
N PRO A 9 -19.34 -41.21 28.95
CA PRO A 9 -20.75 -41.40 28.68
C PRO A 9 -20.96 -42.43 27.58
N VAL A 10 -21.86 -43.37 27.88
CA VAL A 10 -22.31 -44.51 27.10
C VAL A 10 -23.29 -44.07 26.01
N ALA A 11 -23.10 -44.57 24.80
CA ALA A 11 -24.02 -44.46 23.67
C ALA A 11 -25.27 -45.32 23.89
N ALA A 12 -26.46 -44.75 23.63
CA ALA A 12 -27.73 -45.47 23.62
C ALA A 12 -28.21 -45.64 22.17
N LEU A 13 -28.03 -46.85 21.63
CA LEU A 13 -28.70 -47.33 20.42
C LEU A 13 -30.17 -47.63 20.76
N VAL A 14 -31.11 -47.04 20.03
CA VAL A 14 -32.51 -47.49 20.02
C VAL A 14 -32.79 -48.14 18.68
N LEU A 15 -32.86 -49.47 18.68
CA LEU A 15 -33.39 -50.31 17.61
C LEU A 15 -34.90 -50.46 17.83
N ALA A 16 -35.70 -49.89 16.93
CA ALA A 16 -37.12 -50.20 16.81
C ALA A 16 -37.37 -50.74 15.39
N GLY A 17 -37.48 -52.06 15.29
CA GLY A 17 -38.03 -52.73 14.11
C GLY A 17 -39.50 -53.03 14.34
N CYS A 18 -40.35 -52.64 13.39
CA CYS A 18 -41.69 -53.19 13.20
C CYS A 18 -42.01 -53.25 11.70
N THR A 19 -42.75 -54.30 11.38
CA THR A 19 -42.96 -54.97 10.10
C THR A 19 -43.94 -54.27 9.15
N ALA A 20 -43.77 -54.59 7.86
CA ALA A 20 -44.56 -54.12 6.71
C ALA A 20 -46.06 -54.48 6.75
N ALA A 21 -46.86 -53.58 6.18
CA ALA A 21 -48.18 -53.88 5.63
C ALA A 21 -48.35 -53.10 4.32
N ASP A 22 -48.60 -53.84 3.23
CA ASP A 22 -48.86 -53.33 1.88
C ASP A 22 -50.11 -52.43 1.85
N GLY A 23 -49.95 -51.27 1.22
CA GLY A 23 -51.03 -50.32 0.94
C GLY A 23 -50.59 -49.37 -0.16
N GLY A 24 -50.73 -49.81 -1.40
CA GLY A 24 -50.44 -49.01 -2.59
C GLY A 24 -51.25 -47.72 -2.58
N THR A 25 -50.57 -46.61 -2.31
CA THR A 25 -51.06 -45.26 -2.54
C THR A 25 -49.94 -44.54 -3.26
N THR A 26 -50.18 -44.16 -4.51
CA THR A 26 -49.32 -43.28 -5.30
C THR A 26 -49.11 -41.99 -4.51
N THR A 27 -48.00 -41.92 -3.79
CA THR A 27 -47.53 -40.70 -3.16
C THR A 27 -46.81 -39.94 -4.27
N GLU A 28 -47.43 -38.87 -4.75
CA GLU A 28 -46.69 -37.81 -5.41
C GLU A 28 -45.63 -37.36 -4.39
N THR A 29 -44.39 -37.77 -4.63
CA THR A 29 -43.25 -37.21 -3.95
C THR A 29 -43.19 -35.76 -4.39
N THR A 30 -43.82 -34.86 -3.65
CA THR A 30 -43.47 -33.44 -3.67
C THR A 30 -42.06 -33.36 -3.11
N THR A 31 -41.07 -33.58 -3.97
CA THR A 31 -39.67 -33.30 -3.69
C THR A 31 -39.61 -31.82 -3.35
N SER A 32 -39.53 -31.49 -2.06
CA SER A 32 -39.19 -30.13 -1.66
C SER A 32 -37.90 -29.76 -2.38
N PRO A 33 -37.83 -28.57 -3.02
CA PRO A 33 -36.63 -28.16 -3.71
C PRO A 33 -35.45 -28.22 -2.73
N PRO A 34 -34.25 -28.62 -3.19
CA PRO A 34 -33.07 -28.67 -2.34
C PRO A 34 -32.84 -27.30 -1.68
N PRO A 35 -32.36 -27.26 -0.43
CA PRO A 35 -32.03 -26.01 0.22
C PRO A 35 -30.94 -25.28 -0.58
N PRO A 36 -30.92 -23.93 -0.58
CA PRO A 36 -29.92 -23.20 -1.33
C PRO A 36 -28.51 -23.51 -0.83
N ALA A 37 -27.59 -23.75 -1.77
CA ALA A 37 -26.18 -24.02 -1.49
C ALA A 37 -25.41 -22.69 -1.31
N ALA A 38 -24.30 -22.73 -0.58
CA ALA A 38 -23.43 -21.58 -0.37
C ALA A 38 -21.98 -21.97 -0.65
N SER A 39 -21.16 -21.01 -1.03
CA SER A 39 -19.72 -21.22 -1.21
C SER A 39 -19.04 -21.63 0.11
N GLU A 40 -18.04 -22.49 0.03
CA GLU A 40 -17.17 -22.80 1.16
C GLU A 40 -15.97 -21.85 1.13
N LEU A 41 -15.96 -20.89 2.05
CA LEU A 41 -14.91 -19.88 2.14
C LEU A 41 -13.72 -20.36 2.96
N VAL A 42 -12.53 -19.88 2.59
CA VAL A 42 -11.28 -19.99 3.35
C VAL A 42 -10.75 -18.59 3.63
N GLY A 43 -10.13 -18.38 4.79
CA GLY A 43 -9.49 -17.12 5.13
C GLY A 43 -7.97 -17.29 5.18
N PRO A 44 -7.17 -16.35 4.64
CA PRO A 44 -5.73 -16.37 4.82
C PRO A 44 -5.38 -16.24 6.30
N GLY A 45 -4.48 -17.10 6.79
CA GLY A 45 -4.02 -17.10 8.19
C GLY A 45 -2.87 -16.13 8.47
N GLU A 46 -2.23 -15.62 7.42
CA GLU A 46 -1.09 -14.70 7.51
C GLU A 46 -1.10 -13.70 6.34
N THR A 47 -0.33 -12.62 6.48
CA THR A 47 -0.17 -11.64 5.40
C THR A 47 0.37 -12.30 4.13
N ALA A 48 -0.22 -11.97 2.98
CA ALA A 48 0.18 -12.51 1.69
C ALA A 48 0.21 -11.43 0.61
N VAL A 49 0.94 -11.69 -0.48
CA VAL A 49 0.89 -10.88 -1.70
C VAL A 49 0.60 -11.82 -2.87
N LEU A 50 -0.44 -11.50 -3.64
CA LEU A 50 -0.74 -12.16 -4.91
C LEU A 50 0.16 -11.54 -5.98
N GLY A 51 1.36 -12.09 -6.12
CA GLY A 51 2.51 -11.47 -6.78
C GLY A 51 2.51 -11.54 -8.31
N THR A 52 1.36 -11.32 -8.94
CA THR A 52 1.20 -11.27 -10.40
C THR A 52 0.39 -10.04 -10.80
N ASP A 53 0.73 -9.44 -11.95
CA ASP A 53 -0.05 -8.36 -12.55
C ASP A 53 -0.87 -8.84 -13.77
N ASP A 54 -0.81 -10.16 -14.07
CA ASP A 54 -1.71 -10.78 -15.03
C ASP A 54 -3.13 -10.89 -14.44
N PRO A 55 -4.17 -10.31 -15.07
CA PRO A 55 -5.51 -10.26 -14.50
C PRO A 55 -6.12 -11.66 -14.23
N ALA A 56 -5.90 -12.62 -15.13
CA ALA A 56 -6.50 -13.94 -15.02
C ALA A 56 -5.83 -14.77 -13.92
N GLU A 57 -4.50 -14.75 -13.87
CA GLU A 57 -3.74 -15.38 -12.80
C GLU A 57 -4.01 -14.71 -11.44
N LEU A 58 -4.22 -13.39 -11.39
CA LEU A 58 -4.55 -12.69 -10.16
C LEU A 58 -5.96 -13.05 -9.67
N ALA A 59 -6.94 -13.14 -10.58
CA ALA A 59 -8.27 -13.64 -10.26
C ALA A 59 -8.17 -15.07 -9.69
N ARG A 60 -7.40 -15.95 -10.34
CA ARG A 60 -7.17 -17.33 -9.91
C ARG A 60 -6.58 -17.42 -8.50
N GLN A 61 -5.47 -16.74 -8.25
CA GLN A 61 -4.83 -16.70 -6.94
C GLN A 61 -5.77 -16.15 -5.85
N SER A 62 -6.61 -15.17 -6.19
CA SER A 62 -7.61 -14.66 -5.24
C SER A 62 -8.71 -15.69 -4.93
N VAL A 63 -9.13 -16.50 -5.90
CA VAL A 63 -10.05 -17.60 -5.66
C VAL A 63 -9.41 -18.66 -4.76
N GLU A 64 -8.17 -19.06 -5.03
CA GLU A 64 -7.43 -20.00 -4.15
C GLU A 64 -7.27 -19.47 -2.72
N THR A 65 -7.15 -18.16 -2.56
CA THR A 65 -7.01 -17.50 -1.25
C THR A 65 -8.32 -17.56 -0.46
N PHE A 66 -9.47 -17.45 -1.12
CA PHE A 66 -10.75 -17.18 -0.47
C PHE A 66 -11.80 -18.30 -0.57
N PHE A 67 -11.66 -19.26 -1.49
CA PHE A 67 -12.69 -20.25 -1.80
C PHE A 67 -12.13 -21.67 -1.87
N ALA A 68 -12.69 -22.57 -1.06
CA ALA A 68 -12.46 -24.01 -1.14
C ALA A 68 -13.37 -24.67 -2.18
N ALA A 69 -14.66 -24.28 -2.21
CA ALA A 69 -15.66 -24.77 -3.14
C ALA A 69 -16.73 -23.71 -3.39
N ALA A 70 -17.45 -23.80 -4.51
CA ALA A 70 -18.56 -22.88 -4.80
C ALA A 70 -19.64 -23.56 -5.64
N PRO A 71 -20.94 -23.42 -5.32
CA PRO A 71 -22.02 -24.02 -6.11
C PRO A 71 -22.14 -23.40 -7.51
N VAL A 72 -21.78 -22.13 -7.63
CA VAL A 72 -21.72 -21.39 -8.89
C VAL A 72 -20.37 -20.72 -9.01
N VAL A 73 -19.82 -20.67 -10.21
CA VAL A 73 -18.63 -19.85 -10.55
C VAL A 73 -19.04 -18.85 -11.64
N VAL A 74 -18.67 -17.59 -11.50
CA VAL A 74 -18.84 -16.60 -12.56
C VAL A 74 -17.60 -16.63 -13.44
N LEU A 75 -17.75 -16.98 -14.71
CA LEU A 75 -16.67 -16.94 -15.70
C LEU A 75 -16.92 -15.77 -16.65
N THR A 76 -15.94 -14.87 -16.76
CA THR A 76 -16.12 -13.63 -17.52
C THR A 76 -14.87 -13.25 -18.31
N THR A 77 -15.06 -12.43 -19.32
CA THR A 77 -13.98 -11.73 -20.03
C THR A 77 -13.74 -10.36 -19.40
N GLY A 78 -12.57 -9.76 -19.63
CA GLY A 78 -12.18 -8.52 -18.94
C GLY A 78 -13.09 -7.31 -19.21
N ASP A 79 -13.77 -7.28 -20.35
CA ASP A 79 -14.76 -6.26 -20.72
C ASP A 79 -16.03 -6.34 -19.85
N ALA A 80 -16.47 -7.54 -19.49
CA ALA A 80 -17.66 -7.81 -18.67
C ALA A 80 -17.35 -8.04 -17.17
N VAL A 81 -16.22 -7.55 -16.65
CA VAL A 81 -15.83 -7.78 -15.24
C VAL A 81 -16.73 -7.07 -14.23
N LEU A 82 -17.27 -5.89 -14.54
CA LEU A 82 -18.15 -5.13 -13.65
C LEU A 82 -19.51 -5.81 -13.38
N PRO A 83 -20.27 -6.25 -14.42
CA PRO A 83 -21.50 -7.01 -14.18
C PRO A 83 -21.20 -8.38 -13.54
N ALA A 84 -20.07 -9.01 -13.88
CA ALA A 84 -19.64 -10.25 -13.24
C ALA A 84 -19.36 -10.07 -11.74
N ALA A 85 -18.65 -9.01 -11.36
CA ALA A 85 -18.42 -8.65 -9.97
C ALA A 85 -19.73 -8.38 -9.21
N SER A 86 -20.68 -7.71 -9.87
CA SER A 86 -22.01 -7.43 -9.30
C SER A 86 -22.77 -8.73 -8.97
N ALA A 87 -22.81 -9.67 -9.91
CA ALA A 87 -23.45 -10.97 -9.71
C ALA A 87 -22.72 -11.83 -8.65
N ALA A 88 -21.38 -11.84 -8.70
CA ALA A 88 -20.56 -12.62 -7.80
C ALA A 88 -20.70 -12.17 -6.35
N VAL A 89 -20.65 -10.85 -6.08
CA VAL A 89 -20.82 -10.31 -4.73
C VAL A 89 -22.24 -10.51 -4.22
N ALA A 90 -23.25 -10.42 -5.10
CA ALA A 90 -24.64 -10.66 -4.73
C ALA A 90 -24.89 -12.12 -4.30
N LEU A 91 -24.26 -13.08 -4.97
CA LEU A 91 -24.38 -14.51 -4.66
C LEU A 91 -23.36 -15.01 -3.62
N GLY A 92 -22.25 -14.28 -3.40
CA GLY A 92 -21.14 -14.72 -2.56
C GLY A 92 -20.33 -15.86 -3.21
N VAL A 93 -20.08 -15.74 -4.50
CA VAL A 93 -19.41 -16.77 -5.34
C VAL A 93 -18.14 -16.19 -6.00
N PRO A 94 -17.21 -17.03 -6.47
CA PRO A 94 -15.98 -16.57 -7.11
C PRO A 94 -16.20 -16.13 -8.57
N VAL A 95 -15.35 -15.20 -9.01
CA VAL A 95 -15.14 -14.75 -10.38
C VAL A 95 -13.80 -15.30 -10.87
N LEU A 96 -13.83 -15.98 -12.01
CA LEU A 96 -12.66 -16.31 -12.82
C LEU A 96 -12.69 -15.48 -14.10
N LEU A 97 -11.51 -15.15 -14.60
CA LEU A 97 -11.38 -14.59 -15.94
C LEU A 97 -11.11 -15.72 -16.93
N ASP A 98 -11.77 -15.64 -18.07
CA ASP A 98 -11.54 -16.51 -19.21
C ASP A 98 -10.09 -16.35 -19.73
N GLY A 99 -9.50 -17.46 -20.20
CA GLY A 99 -8.07 -17.55 -20.45
C GLY A 99 -7.65 -18.90 -21.01
N ASP A 100 -6.63 -19.52 -20.41
CA ASP A 100 -6.17 -20.85 -20.82
C ASP A 100 -7.15 -21.93 -20.33
N ASP A 101 -7.75 -22.67 -21.27
CA ASP A 101 -8.75 -23.72 -21.01
C ASP A 101 -8.31 -24.74 -19.96
N ALA A 102 -7.04 -25.15 -19.98
CA ALA A 102 -6.52 -26.13 -19.04
C ALA A 102 -6.46 -25.56 -17.62
N THR A 103 -6.11 -24.28 -17.50
CA THR A 103 -6.05 -23.56 -16.23
C THR A 103 -7.46 -23.33 -15.67
N VAL A 104 -8.37 -22.78 -16.48
CA VAL A 104 -9.77 -22.58 -16.07
C VAL A 104 -10.43 -23.93 -15.72
N GLY A 105 -10.18 -24.97 -16.51
CA GLY A 105 -10.67 -26.32 -16.24
C GLY A 105 -10.19 -26.88 -14.90
N ALA A 106 -8.92 -26.65 -14.54
CA ALA A 106 -8.37 -27.08 -13.26
C ALA A 106 -9.01 -26.34 -12.07
N ASP A 107 -9.33 -25.04 -12.20
CA ASP A 107 -10.04 -24.31 -11.15
C ASP A 107 -11.49 -24.75 -11.00
N LEU A 108 -12.18 -25.03 -12.10
CA LEU A 108 -13.54 -25.59 -12.07
C LEU A 108 -13.54 -26.98 -11.41
N GLU A 109 -12.57 -27.83 -11.75
CA GLU A 109 -12.41 -29.13 -11.10
C GLU A 109 -12.16 -28.98 -9.59
N ARG A 110 -11.33 -28.02 -9.16
CA ARG A 110 -11.06 -27.76 -7.73
C ARG A 110 -12.27 -27.22 -6.97
N LEU A 111 -13.03 -26.32 -7.57
CA LEU A 111 -14.17 -25.65 -6.93
C LEU A 111 -15.43 -26.51 -6.90
N HIS A 112 -15.50 -27.53 -7.76
CA HIS A 112 -16.63 -28.43 -7.94
C HIS A 112 -18.01 -27.71 -8.08
N PRO A 113 -18.15 -26.75 -9.02
CA PRO A 113 -19.42 -26.05 -9.21
C PRO A 113 -20.49 -26.92 -9.85
N GLU A 114 -21.74 -26.68 -9.48
CA GLU A 114 -22.91 -27.27 -10.13
C GLU A 114 -23.24 -26.53 -11.44
N ALA A 115 -22.94 -25.22 -11.50
CA ALA A 115 -23.12 -24.40 -12.71
C ALA A 115 -22.04 -23.31 -12.85
N VAL A 116 -21.76 -22.93 -14.10
CA VAL A 116 -20.94 -21.75 -14.44
C VAL A 116 -21.83 -20.68 -15.06
N LEU A 117 -21.85 -19.49 -14.47
CA LEU A 117 -22.51 -18.31 -15.04
C LEU A 117 -21.52 -17.62 -15.97
N THR A 118 -21.72 -17.73 -17.28
CA THR A 118 -20.86 -17.06 -18.26
C THR A 118 -21.32 -15.64 -18.53
N MET A 119 -20.37 -14.70 -18.58
CA MET A 119 -20.60 -13.29 -18.87
C MET A 119 -19.67 -12.77 -19.96
N GLY A 120 -20.16 -11.82 -20.76
CA GLY A 120 -19.44 -11.33 -21.93
C GLY A 120 -19.36 -12.40 -23.02
N THR A 121 -18.17 -12.57 -23.60
CA THR A 121 -17.91 -13.63 -24.59
C THR A 121 -17.21 -14.85 -23.99
N ALA A 122 -17.25 -15.01 -22.67
CA ALA A 122 -16.59 -16.11 -21.99
C ALA A 122 -17.31 -17.44 -22.26
N ASP A 123 -16.54 -18.49 -22.53
CA ASP A 123 -17.04 -19.83 -22.77
C ASP A 123 -16.41 -20.82 -21.80
N VAL A 124 -17.16 -21.86 -21.42
CA VAL A 124 -16.64 -22.92 -20.55
C VAL A 124 -15.71 -23.83 -21.37
N PRO A 125 -14.53 -24.22 -20.84
CA PRO A 125 -13.59 -25.07 -21.55
C PRO A 125 -14.19 -26.39 -22.06
N ASP A 126 -13.75 -26.81 -23.25
CA ASP A 126 -14.18 -28.07 -23.85
C ASP A 126 -13.85 -29.27 -22.95
N GLY A 127 -14.89 -29.99 -22.50
CA GLY A 127 -14.75 -31.19 -21.67
C GLY A 127 -14.92 -30.98 -20.17
N ALA A 128 -15.20 -29.76 -19.71
CA ALA A 128 -15.66 -29.54 -18.34
C ALA A 128 -17.08 -30.11 -18.14
N ASP A 129 -17.25 -30.99 -17.15
CA ASP A 129 -18.55 -31.60 -16.82
C ASP A 129 -19.37 -30.68 -15.90
N VAL A 130 -19.72 -29.49 -16.40
CA VAL A 130 -20.48 -28.47 -15.66
C VAL A 130 -21.49 -27.75 -16.56
N ALA A 131 -22.66 -27.42 -16.01
CA ALA A 131 -23.69 -26.71 -16.75
C ALA A 131 -23.32 -25.23 -16.95
N ALA A 132 -23.17 -24.79 -18.20
CA ALA A 132 -22.99 -23.39 -18.55
C ALA A 132 -24.34 -22.66 -18.67
N VAL A 133 -24.49 -21.53 -17.97
CA VAL A 133 -25.67 -20.66 -18.03
C VAL A 133 -25.22 -19.28 -18.47
N ALA A 134 -25.68 -18.82 -19.65
CA ALA A 134 -25.34 -17.50 -20.14
C ALA A 134 -26.11 -16.41 -19.38
N ALA A 135 -25.39 -15.42 -18.87
CA ALA A 135 -26.02 -14.28 -18.21
C ALA A 135 -26.75 -13.37 -19.22
N PRO A 136 -27.98 -12.94 -18.93
CA PRO A 136 -28.64 -11.92 -19.74
C PRO A 136 -27.94 -10.56 -19.56
N ALA A 137 -27.89 -9.78 -20.64
CA ALA A 137 -27.31 -8.42 -20.62
C ALA A 137 -28.20 -7.39 -19.90
N ASP A 138 -29.51 -7.69 -19.75
CA ASP A 138 -30.45 -6.82 -19.05
C ASP A 138 -30.35 -7.03 -17.52
N PRO A 139 -30.19 -5.95 -16.72
CA PRO A 139 -30.01 -6.07 -15.27
C PRO A 139 -31.21 -6.71 -14.54
N ALA A 140 -32.43 -6.49 -15.01
CA ALA A 140 -33.62 -7.04 -14.36
C ALA A 140 -33.74 -8.54 -14.65
N ALA A 141 -33.48 -8.95 -15.88
CA ALA A 141 -33.41 -10.37 -16.24
C ALA A 141 -32.27 -11.08 -15.49
N LEU A 142 -31.12 -10.43 -15.30
CA LEU A 142 -30.03 -10.98 -14.51
C LEU A 142 -30.45 -11.14 -13.04
N GLY A 143 -31.08 -10.13 -12.45
CA GLY A 143 -31.60 -10.22 -11.09
C GLY A 143 -32.60 -11.37 -10.90
N GLU A 144 -33.49 -11.58 -11.87
CA GLU A 144 -34.42 -12.72 -11.89
C GLU A 144 -33.68 -14.07 -11.95
N LEU A 145 -32.67 -14.20 -12.82
CA LEU A 145 -31.84 -15.40 -12.93
C LEU A 145 -31.09 -15.72 -11.64
N LEU A 146 -30.56 -14.70 -10.96
CA LEU A 146 -29.82 -14.85 -9.69
C LEU A 146 -30.75 -15.00 -8.47
N GLY A 147 -32.04 -14.72 -8.62
CA GLY A 147 -32.99 -14.66 -7.50
C GLY A 147 -32.74 -13.48 -6.54
N VAL A 148 -32.09 -12.40 -7.02
CA VAL A 148 -31.79 -11.20 -6.23
C VAL A 148 -32.22 -9.92 -6.95
N ALA A 149 -32.67 -8.91 -6.20
CA ALA A 149 -32.95 -7.61 -6.77
C ALA A 149 -31.64 -6.82 -6.92
N LEU A 150 -31.23 -6.54 -8.17
CA LEU A 150 -30.08 -5.70 -8.47
C LEU A 150 -30.54 -4.26 -8.72
N ALA A 151 -30.12 -3.33 -7.87
CA ALA A 151 -30.35 -1.90 -8.11
C ALA A 151 -29.45 -1.40 -9.26
N ALA A 152 -29.93 -0.46 -10.08
CA ALA A 152 -29.09 0.15 -11.11
C ALA A 152 -28.03 1.07 -10.46
N GLY A 153 -26.74 0.77 -10.68
CA GLY A 153 -25.63 1.61 -10.25
C GLY A 153 -25.39 2.80 -11.18
N GLU A 154 -24.61 3.78 -10.71
CA GLU A 154 -24.09 4.83 -11.59
C GLU A 154 -23.03 4.25 -12.54
N PRO A 155 -23.00 4.68 -13.82
CA PRO A 155 -21.97 4.23 -14.75
C PRO A 155 -20.56 4.57 -14.23
N VAL A 156 -19.70 3.56 -14.19
CA VAL A 156 -18.35 3.66 -13.64
C VAL A 156 -17.41 4.28 -14.66
N ALA A 157 -16.77 5.39 -14.29
CA ALA A 157 -15.76 6.03 -15.13
C ALA A 157 -14.52 5.13 -15.30
N GLU A 158 -13.77 5.37 -16.37
CA GLU A 158 -12.47 4.70 -16.60
C GLU A 158 -11.54 4.88 -15.39
N ALA A 159 -10.84 3.80 -15.01
CA ALA A 159 -10.02 3.70 -13.80
C ALA A 159 -10.78 3.78 -12.46
N GLY A 160 -12.12 3.82 -12.49
CA GLY A 160 -13.00 3.74 -11.33
C GLY A 160 -13.44 2.33 -10.98
N GLU A 161 -13.10 1.32 -11.78
CA GLU A 161 -13.62 -0.05 -11.67
C GLU A 161 -13.37 -0.68 -10.31
N VAL A 162 -12.13 -0.65 -9.82
CA VAL A 162 -11.77 -1.25 -8.53
C VAL A 162 -12.49 -0.55 -7.38
N ALA A 163 -12.58 0.77 -7.41
CA ALA A 163 -13.25 1.54 -6.37
C ALA A 163 -14.76 1.22 -6.33
N ALA A 164 -15.40 1.08 -7.50
CA ALA A 164 -16.80 0.71 -7.61
C ALA A 164 -17.06 -0.72 -7.09
N VAL A 165 -16.22 -1.69 -7.46
CA VAL A 165 -16.34 -3.07 -6.98
C VAL A 165 -16.07 -3.16 -5.47
N ALA A 166 -15.06 -2.46 -4.96
CA ALA A 166 -14.77 -2.39 -3.53
C ALA A 166 -15.93 -1.82 -2.71
N GLY A 167 -16.70 -0.89 -3.30
CA GLY A 167 -17.88 -0.26 -2.70
C GLY A 167 -19.17 -1.09 -2.75
N LEU A 168 -19.17 -2.25 -3.40
CA LEU A 168 -20.36 -3.11 -3.45
C LEU A 168 -20.76 -3.57 -2.06
N ASP A 169 -22.03 -3.33 -1.72
CA ASP A 169 -22.67 -3.83 -0.50
C ASP A 169 -23.39 -5.15 -0.82
N PRO A 170 -22.97 -6.29 -0.25
CA PRO A 170 -23.62 -7.57 -0.52
C PRO A 170 -25.05 -7.63 0.05
N ASP A 171 -25.41 -6.77 1.00
CA ASP A 171 -26.78 -6.65 1.53
C ASP A 171 -27.67 -5.72 0.70
N ALA A 172 -27.07 -4.90 -0.18
CA ALA A 172 -27.76 -4.05 -1.15
C ALA A 172 -27.16 -4.21 -2.56
N PRO A 173 -27.39 -5.37 -3.22
CA PRO A 173 -26.80 -5.67 -4.51
C PRO A 173 -27.06 -4.59 -5.57
N THR A 174 -25.99 -4.16 -6.23
CA THR A 174 -26.02 -3.11 -7.26
C THR A 174 -25.38 -3.64 -8.53
N TYR A 175 -25.99 -3.33 -9.68
CA TYR A 175 -25.47 -3.66 -11.00
C TYR A 175 -24.55 -2.55 -11.51
N LEU A 176 -23.28 -2.89 -11.72
CA LEU A 176 -22.25 -1.99 -12.23
C LEU A 176 -22.09 -2.11 -13.75
N THR A 177 -22.02 -0.96 -14.42
CA THR A 177 -21.70 -0.85 -15.85
C THR A 177 -20.61 0.18 -16.07
N ARG A 178 -19.88 0.08 -17.19
CA ARG A 178 -18.89 1.10 -17.56
C ARG A 178 -19.56 2.31 -18.21
N ALA A 179 -19.05 3.50 -17.93
CA ALA A 179 -19.46 4.72 -18.62
C ALA A 179 -19.15 4.62 -20.13
N GLY A 180 -20.16 4.85 -20.97
CA GLY A 180 -20.06 4.74 -22.43
C GLY A 180 -20.56 3.41 -23.00
N GLU A 181 -20.69 2.37 -22.18
CA GLU A 181 -21.43 1.15 -22.52
C GLU A 181 -22.91 1.34 -22.15
N GLY A 182 -23.66 2.01 -23.04
CA GLY A 182 -25.12 2.07 -22.98
C GLY A 182 -25.72 3.38 -22.47
N ALA A 183 -25.69 4.42 -23.30
CA ALA A 183 -26.86 5.29 -23.43
C ALA A 183 -27.59 4.87 -24.72
N PRO A 184 -28.86 4.41 -24.69
CA PRO A 184 -29.67 4.44 -25.89
C PRO A 184 -29.77 5.91 -26.29
N GLY A 185 -29.15 6.29 -27.41
CA GLY A 185 -29.33 7.62 -27.97
C GLY A 185 -30.83 7.90 -28.19
N PRO A 186 -31.30 9.14 -28.01
CA PRO A 186 -32.70 9.46 -28.27
C PRO A 186 -33.01 9.07 -29.72
N ALA A 187 -34.13 8.36 -29.89
CA ALA A 187 -34.61 7.83 -31.16
C ALA A 187 -34.37 8.83 -32.30
N GLY A 188 -33.46 8.46 -33.21
CA GLY A 188 -33.27 9.15 -34.48
C GLY A 188 -34.54 9.06 -35.31
N GLU A 189 -35.01 10.22 -35.75
CA GLU A 189 -36.16 10.42 -36.61
C GLU A 189 -36.15 9.54 -37.88
N ALA A 190 -37.35 9.05 -38.19
CA ALA A 190 -37.92 8.90 -39.52
C ALA A 190 -37.19 7.97 -40.53
N ALA A 191 -37.53 6.67 -40.47
CA ALA A 191 -37.59 5.84 -41.66
C ALA A 191 -39.03 5.76 -42.17
N VAL A 192 -39.17 6.00 -43.47
CA VAL A 192 -40.38 6.21 -44.29
C VAL A 192 -41.30 4.97 -44.33
N PRO A 193 -42.64 5.10 -44.36
CA PRO A 193 -43.54 3.94 -44.41
C PRO A 193 -43.60 3.34 -45.82
N ALA A 194 -43.40 2.03 -45.94
CA ALA A 194 -43.76 1.25 -47.12
C ALA A 194 -45.10 0.55 -46.91
N GLU A 195 -46.01 0.72 -47.87
CA GLU A 195 -47.33 0.09 -47.94
C GLU A 195 -47.29 -1.44 -48.09
N PRO A 196 -48.40 -2.15 -47.78
CA PRO A 196 -48.42 -3.58 -47.52
C PRO A 196 -48.64 -4.43 -48.78
N ALA A 197 -48.14 -5.67 -48.74
CA ALA A 197 -48.46 -6.72 -49.71
C ALA A 197 -48.83 -8.04 -48.97
N PRO A 198 -49.60 -8.94 -49.60
CA PRO A 198 -50.78 -9.53 -48.98
C PRO A 198 -50.54 -10.88 -48.28
N SER A 199 -51.46 -11.17 -47.37
CA SER A 199 -51.67 -12.44 -46.66
C SER A 199 -51.72 -13.64 -47.60
N GLN A 200 -50.97 -14.69 -47.25
CA GLN A 200 -51.22 -16.05 -47.70
C GLN A 200 -51.46 -16.96 -46.50
N ASP A 201 -52.51 -17.77 -46.65
CA ASP A 201 -53.08 -18.69 -45.67
C ASP A 201 -52.19 -19.91 -45.35
N ALA A 202 -52.22 -20.27 -44.06
CA ALA A 202 -52.27 -21.62 -43.45
C ALA A 202 -51.00 -22.52 -43.49
N PRO A 203 -50.83 -23.50 -42.56
CA PRO A 203 -51.81 -24.09 -41.63
C PRO A 203 -51.38 -24.25 -40.15
N ALA A 204 -52.35 -24.69 -39.34
CA ALA A 204 -52.26 -25.05 -37.92
C ALA A 204 -51.41 -26.33 -37.65
N PRO A 205 -51.07 -26.64 -36.37
CA PRO A 205 -49.84 -27.30 -35.98
C PRO A 205 -49.87 -28.83 -36.12
N ALA A 206 -48.72 -29.41 -36.43
CA ALA A 206 -48.47 -30.84 -36.27
C ALA A 206 -47.92 -31.10 -34.87
N GLU A 207 -48.66 -31.87 -34.08
CA GLU A 207 -48.19 -32.54 -32.87
C GLU A 207 -47.07 -33.54 -33.22
N GLY A 208 -45.97 -33.51 -32.46
CA GLY A 208 -45.05 -34.65 -32.38
C GLY A 208 -43.55 -34.31 -32.28
N ALA A 209 -43.05 -34.40 -31.04
CA ALA A 209 -41.66 -34.65 -30.60
C ALA A 209 -40.70 -33.44 -30.44
N PRO A 210 -39.64 -33.55 -29.61
CA PRO A 210 -39.46 -34.34 -28.37
C PRO A 210 -39.42 -33.41 -27.13
N SER A 211 -39.34 -33.99 -25.93
CA SER A 211 -39.13 -33.28 -24.67
C SER A 211 -37.99 -32.27 -24.81
N GLN A 212 -38.28 -30.99 -24.54
CA GLN A 212 -37.25 -29.97 -24.37
C GLN A 212 -36.37 -30.40 -23.21
N ASP A 213 -35.08 -30.67 -23.46
CA ASP A 213 -34.07 -30.60 -22.41
C ASP A 213 -34.26 -29.21 -21.77
N ALA A 214 -34.65 -29.20 -20.49
CA ALA A 214 -34.85 -27.96 -19.77
C ALA A 214 -33.57 -27.15 -19.89
N ALA A 215 -33.69 -25.88 -20.33
CA ALA A 215 -32.54 -24.99 -20.42
C ALA A 215 -31.79 -25.01 -19.06
N PRO A 216 -30.45 -25.05 -19.06
CA PRO A 216 -29.69 -25.09 -17.83
C PRO A 216 -30.03 -23.86 -16.98
N THR A 217 -30.42 -24.11 -15.73
CA THR A 217 -30.76 -23.09 -14.74
C THR A 217 -29.71 -23.08 -13.63
N LEU A 218 -29.46 -21.93 -13.02
CA LEU A 218 -28.59 -21.85 -11.84
C LEU A 218 -29.18 -22.62 -10.65
N PRO A 219 -28.35 -23.31 -9.85
CA PRO A 219 -28.80 -23.90 -8.60
C PRO A 219 -29.20 -22.79 -7.61
N PRO A 220 -30.22 -23.02 -6.75
CA PRO A 220 -30.56 -22.09 -5.68
C PRO A 220 -29.31 -21.81 -4.83
N THR A 221 -28.85 -20.56 -4.81
CA THR A 221 -27.60 -20.16 -4.16
C THR A 221 -27.89 -19.10 -3.10
N THR A 222 -27.20 -19.20 -1.96
CA THR A 222 -27.27 -18.22 -0.88
C THR A 222 -25.86 -17.80 -0.46
N ARG A 223 -25.75 -16.59 0.09
CA ARG A 223 -24.46 -16.05 0.51
C ARG A 223 -23.88 -16.87 1.67
N PRO A 224 -22.57 -17.18 1.64
CA PRO A 224 -21.90 -17.86 2.74
C PRO A 224 -21.77 -16.95 3.96
N THR A 225 -21.50 -17.55 5.12
CA THR A 225 -21.06 -16.78 6.29
C THR A 225 -19.66 -16.23 6.00
N PRO A 226 -19.40 -14.91 6.19
CA PRO A 226 -18.08 -14.32 5.95
C PRO A 226 -16.96 -15.05 6.70
N ALA A 227 -15.88 -15.37 5.99
CA ALA A 227 -14.68 -15.98 6.59
C ALA A 227 -13.49 -15.02 6.67
N ALA A 228 -13.60 -13.83 6.07
CA ALA A 228 -12.50 -12.87 5.91
C ALA A 228 -12.76 -11.49 6.56
N GLU A 229 -13.63 -11.40 7.59
CA GLU A 229 -14.00 -10.10 8.20
C GLU A 229 -12.82 -9.33 8.84
N GLY A 230 -11.78 -10.04 9.29
CA GLY A 230 -10.53 -9.47 9.82
C GLY A 230 -9.44 -9.24 8.77
N VAL A 231 -9.72 -9.55 7.50
CA VAL A 231 -8.79 -9.42 6.38
C VAL A 231 -9.02 -8.10 5.65
N VAL A 232 -7.94 -7.37 5.41
CA VAL A 232 -7.94 -6.21 4.51
C VAL A 232 -7.17 -6.56 3.24
N VAL A 233 -7.87 -6.53 2.11
CA VAL A 233 -7.26 -6.66 0.79
C VAL A 233 -6.87 -5.28 0.30
N MET A 234 -5.58 -5.09 0.02
CA MET A 234 -5.04 -3.83 -0.51
C MET A 234 -4.90 -3.92 -2.02
N SER A 235 -5.47 -2.95 -2.72
CA SER A 235 -5.43 -2.83 -4.17
C SER A 235 -4.76 -1.53 -4.59
N THR A 236 -4.04 -1.52 -5.71
CA THR A 236 -3.47 -0.29 -6.28
C THR A 236 -4.51 0.58 -6.97
N GLY A 237 -5.71 0.06 -7.21
CA GLY A 237 -6.75 0.68 -8.04
C GLY A 237 -6.66 0.30 -9.52
N ASP A 238 -5.71 -0.55 -9.93
CA ASP A 238 -5.57 -0.98 -11.31
C ASP A 238 -6.81 -1.80 -11.77
N PRO A 239 -7.49 -1.44 -12.87
CA PRO A 239 -8.66 -2.17 -13.38
C PRO A 239 -8.46 -3.68 -13.55
N ALA A 240 -7.23 -4.13 -13.82
CA ALA A 240 -6.86 -5.54 -13.86
C ALA A 240 -7.20 -6.31 -12.56
N GLN A 241 -7.31 -5.60 -11.43
CA GLN A 241 -7.56 -6.18 -10.12
C GLN A 241 -9.05 -6.34 -9.79
N ALA A 242 -9.96 -5.89 -10.66
CA ALA A 242 -11.40 -5.85 -10.38
C ALA A 242 -11.99 -7.24 -10.04
N ALA A 243 -11.60 -8.30 -10.76
CA ALA A 243 -12.06 -9.66 -10.47
C ALA A 243 -11.57 -10.17 -9.10
N ALA A 244 -10.29 -9.92 -8.78
CA ALA A 244 -9.74 -10.29 -7.48
C ALA A 244 -10.36 -9.51 -6.31
N VAL A 245 -10.68 -8.23 -6.53
CA VAL A 245 -11.42 -7.42 -5.57
C VAL A 245 -12.85 -7.94 -5.38
N ALA A 246 -13.52 -8.37 -6.45
CA ALA A 246 -14.84 -9.01 -6.34
C ALA A 246 -14.77 -10.27 -5.48
N ASN A 247 -13.77 -11.13 -5.70
CA ASN A 247 -13.54 -12.35 -4.90
C ASN A 247 -13.34 -12.03 -3.41
N ALA A 248 -12.53 -11.01 -3.10
CA ALA A 248 -12.33 -10.54 -1.74
C ALA A 248 -13.65 -10.06 -1.10
N ARG A 249 -14.45 -9.28 -1.82
CA ARG A 249 -15.76 -8.79 -1.34
C ARG A 249 -16.76 -9.93 -1.14
N SER A 250 -16.84 -10.88 -2.06
CA SER A 250 -17.66 -12.09 -1.95
C SER A 250 -17.31 -12.94 -0.73
N ALA A 251 -16.04 -12.95 -0.32
CA ALA A 251 -15.57 -13.65 0.88
C ALA A 251 -15.77 -12.86 2.20
N GLY A 252 -16.25 -11.62 2.11
CA GLY A 252 -16.48 -10.72 3.24
C GLY A 252 -15.26 -9.91 3.68
N ALA A 253 -14.19 -9.87 2.88
CA ALA A 253 -13.03 -9.06 3.18
C ALA A 253 -13.30 -7.55 2.95
N ARG A 254 -12.60 -6.71 3.72
CA ARG A 254 -12.56 -5.27 3.45
C ARG A 254 -11.56 -5.01 2.34
N VAL A 255 -11.84 -4.04 1.48
CA VAL A 255 -10.93 -3.63 0.41
C VAL A 255 -10.49 -2.21 0.66
N GLN A 256 -9.19 -1.98 0.62
CA GLN A 256 -8.58 -0.67 0.78
C GLN A 256 -7.76 -0.33 -0.46
N LEU A 257 -8.01 0.87 -1.01
CA LEU A 257 -7.16 1.40 -2.08
C LEU A 257 -5.87 1.94 -1.47
N VAL A 258 -4.75 1.47 -2.00
CA VAL A 258 -3.40 1.86 -1.63
C VAL A 258 -2.64 2.13 -2.92
N PRO A 259 -2.80 3.34 -3.50
CA PRO A 259 -2.11 3.71 -4.72
C PRO A 259 -0.60 3.51 -4.57
N ASN A 260 0.04 2.94 -5.59
CA ASN A 260 1.48 2.61 -5.62
C ASN A 260 1.95 1.51 -4.64
N GLY A 261 1.06 0.84 -3.91
CA GLY A 261 1.39 -0.37 -3.14
C GLY A 261 2.12 -0.14 -1.80
N ASP A 262 2.15 1.08 -1.27
CA ASP A 262 2.69 1.37 0.08
C ASP A 262 1.63 2.07 0.96
N PRO A 263 1.07 1.42 1.99
CA PRO A 263 0.02 1.99 2.85
C PRO A 263 0.52 3.15 3.72
N ARG A 264 1.82 3.45 3.69
CA ARG A 264 2.48 4.56 4.38
C ARG A 264 2.50 5.85 3.55
N ALA A 265 2.13 5.79 2.27
CA ALA A 265 2.42 6.84 1.30
C ALA A 265 1.66 8.15 1.55
N THR A 266 0.38 8.08 1.93
CA THR A 266 -0.49 9.26 2.09
C THR A 266 -1.18 9.24 3.45
N SER A 267 -1.61 10.42 3.93
CA SER A 267 -2.42 10.49 5.15
C SER A 267 -3.69 9.65 5.02
N GLU A 268 -4.36 9.67 3.86
CA GLU A 268 -5.56 8.87 3.61
C GLU A 268 -5.31 7.37 3.78
N THR A 269 -4.25 6.84 3.17
CA THR A 269 -3.91 5.40 3.27
C THR A 269 -3.47 5.00 4.67
N VAL A 270 -2.72 5.86 5.37
CA VAL A 270 -2.31 5.64 6.77
C VAL A 270 -3.53 5.61 7.69
N GLN A 271 -4.39 6.63 7.62
CA GLN A 271 -5.57 6.71 8.47
C GLN A 271 -6.58 5.62 8.16
N ALA A 272 -6.77 5.24 6.89
CA ALA A 272 -7.62 4.11 6.51
C ALA A 272 -7.08 2.79 7.07
N THR A 273 -5.77 2.55 7.00
CA THR A 273 -5.15 1.34 7.56
C THR A 273 -5.31 1.29 9.08
N ALA A 274 -5.08 2.42 9.77
CA ALA A 274 -5.26 2.53 11.21
C ALA A 274 -6.72 2.30 11.64
N ALA A 275 -7.68 2.86 10.90
CA ALA A 275 -9.10 2.67 11.16
C ALA A 275 -9.56 1.23 10.92
N ASN A 276 -9.00 0.57 9.90
CA ASN A 276 -9.31 -0.82 9.59
C ASN A 276 -8.75 -1.82 10.63
N ALA A 277 -7.62 -1.48 11.26
CA ALA A 277 -6.90 -2.31 12.23
C ALA A 277 -6.77 -3.79 11.77
N PRO A 278 -6.14 -4.04 10.61
CA PRO A 278 -6.12 -5.38 10.01
C PRO A 278 -5.39 -6.40 10.87
N ASP A 279 -5.98 -7.59 11.03
CA ASP A 279 -5.29 -8.77 11.57
C ASP A 279 -4.41 -9.41 10.49
N VAL A 280 -4.94 -9.47 9.27
CA VAL A 280 -4.30 -10.02 8.08
C VAL A 280 -4.47 -9.06 6.90
N VAL A 281 -3.42 -8.95 6.08
CA VAL A 281 -3.43 -8.11 4.88
C VAL A 281 -3.11 -8.97 3.66
N VAL A 282 -3.84 -8.77 2.56
CA VAL A 282 -3.51 -9.39 1.26
C VAL A 282 -3.26 -8.28 0.25
N GLY A 283 -2.05 -8.20 -0.31
CA GLY A 283 -1.73 -7.25 -1.38
C GLY A 283 -2.03 -7.84 -2.76
N LEU A 284 -2.71 -7.07 -3.63
CA LEU A 284 -2.98 -7.48 -5.01
C LEU A 284 -1.92 -6.89 -5.96
N GLY A 285 -1.14 -7.76 -6.59
CA GLY A 285 -0.13 -7.37 -7.58
C GLY A 285 1.27 -7.14 -7.00
N THR A 286 2.23 -6.98 -7.90
CA THR A 286 3.66 -6.93 -7.56
C THR A 286 4.08 -5.65 -6.84
N ALA A 287 3.28 -4.58 -6.95
CA ALA A 287 3.54 -3.27 -6.34
C ALA A 287 3.68 -3.32 -4.80
N PHE A 288 3.09 -4.32 -4.14
CA PHE A 288 3.16 -4.51 -2.69
C PHE A 288 4.46 -5.18 -2.21
N GLY A 289 5.31 -5.67 -3.12
CA GLY A 289 6.54 -6.39 -2.78
C GLY A 289 6.25 -7.81 -2.30
N ASP A 290 7.07 -8.31 -1.37
CA ASP A 290 6.82 -9.61 -0.72
C ASP A 290 5.91 -9.49 0.52
N ALA A 291 5.41 -10.63 1.01
CA ALA A 291 4.54 -10.70 2.18
C ALA A 291 5.15 -10.08 3.45
N GLY A 292 6.46 -10.24 3.66
CA GLY A 292 7.16 -9.63 4.79
C GLY A 292 7.20 -8.12 4.66
N THR A 293 7.49 -7.61 3.46
CA THR A 293 7.48 -6.19 3.12
C THR A 293 6.10 -5.56 3.36
N LEU A 294 5.04 -6.18 2.85
CA LEU A 294 3.68 -5.72 3.10
C LEU A 294 3.31 -5.74 4.58
N ALA A 295 3.63 -6.83 5.29
CA ALA A 295 3.27 -7.00 6.70
C ALA A 295 3.82 -5.87 7.58
N TRP A 296 5.10 -5.55 7.46
CA TRP A 296 5.68 -4.49 8.29
C TRP A 296 5.20 -3.09 7.86
N ARG A 297 5.01 -2.84 6.56
CA ARG A 297 4.49 -1.54 6.09
C ARG A 297 3.07 -1.30 6.57
N ALA A 298 2.21 -2.30 6.48
CA ALA A 298 0.85 -2.25 7.01
C ALA A 298 0.85 -2.10 8.54
N ALA A 299 1.72 -2.79 9.27
CA ALA A 299 1.86 -2.63 10.72
C ALA A 299 2.30 -1.21 11.13
N THR A 300 3.18 -0.57 10.35
CA THR A 300 3.56 0.84 10.54
C THR A 300 2.40 1.77 10.22
N ALA A 301 1.71 1.59 9.10
CA ALA A 301 0.54 2.38 8.72
C ALA A 301 -0.61 2.27 9.74
N ALA A 302 -0.82 1.08 10.29
CA ALA A 302 -1.82 0.81 11.33
C ALA A 302 -1.57 1.59 12.65
N THR A 303 -0.38 2.15 12.86
CA THR A 303 -0.13 3.05 14.01
C THR A 303 -0.87 4.39 13.89
N GLY A 304 -1.25 4.80 12.68
CA GLY A 304 -1.86 6.09 12.40
C GLY A 304 -0.95 7.30 12.60
N ALA A 305 0.30 7.10 13.03
CA ALA A 305 1.25 8.18 13.26
C ALA A 305 1.72 8.78 11.93
N GLU A 306 1.68 10.11 11.80
CA GLU A 306 2.13 10.78 10.58
C GLU A 306 3.41 11.57 10.81
N LEU A 307 4.20 11.70 9.75
CA LEU A 307 5.29 12.67 9.69
C LEU A 307 4.71 14.08 9.50
N PRO A 308 5.47 15.11 9.89
CA PRO A 308 5.29 16.45 9.36
C PRO A 308 5.05 16.44 7.85
N GLY A 309 4.00 17.14 7.41
CA GLY A 309 3.58 17.16 6.01
C GLY A 309 2.75 15.96 5.54
N GLY A 310 2.28 15.10 6.46
CA GLY A 310 1.31 14.03 6.18
C GLY A 310 1.95 12.69 5.77
N GLY A 311 1.18 11.61 5.87
CA GLY A 311 1.64 10.24 5.60
C GLY A 311 2.86 9.82 6.44
N GLN A 312 3.55 8.76 6.02
CA GLN A 312 4.66 8.16 6.77
C GLN A 312 5.95 7.99 5.94
N LEU A 313 5.94 8.40 4.68
CA LEU A 313 7.15 8.52 3.85
C LEU A 313 7.74 9.93 3.99
N ALA A 314 9.05 10.03 4.15
CA ALA A 314 9.75 11.30 4.26
C ALA A 314 9.97 11.93 2.87
N LEU A 315 10.27 11.11 1.86
CA LEU A 315 10.38 11.51 0.46
C LEU A 315 9.83 10.38 -0.44
N PRO A 316 9.25 10.67 -1.63
CA PRO A 316 9.08 11.96 -2.30
C PRO A 316 7.95 12.85 -1.73
N GLY A 317 7.75 14.02 -2.35
CA GLY A 317 6.56 14.86 -2.15
C GLY A 317 6.72 15.93 -1.07
N LYS A 318 7.88 15.99 -0.43
CA LYS A 318 8.21 16.97 0.61
C LYS A 318 9.53 17.68 0.30
N THR A 319 9.61 18.94 0.72
CA THR A 319 10.85 19.72 0.76
C THR A 319 11.07 20.18 2.19
N TYR A 320 12.21 19.83 2.76
CA TYR A 320 12.56 20.18 4.14
C TYR A 320 13.37 21.46 4.15
N VAL A 321 13.03 22.39 5.04
CA VAL A 321 13.75 23.65 5.24
C VAL A 321 14.18 23.73 6.69
N ALA A 322 15.48 23.56 6.93
CA ALA A 322 16.06 23.38 8.26
C ALA A 322 16.83 24.61 8.76
N LEU A 323 16.72 24.89 10.05
CA LEU A 323 17.76 25.66 10.75
C LEU A 323 18.82 24.70 11.27
N TYR A 324 20.09 25.01 11.03
CA TYR A 324 21.23 24.21 11.46
C TYR A 324 21.87 24.79 12.73
N GLY A 325 22.25 23.93 13.67
CA GLY A 325 23.24 24.26 14.68
C GLY A 325 23.10 23.56 16.03
N HIS A 326 23.81 24.05 17.03
CA HIS A 326 23.80 23.52 18.40
C HIS A 326 23.00 24.42 19.36
N PRO A 327 22.01 23.89 20.10
CA PRO A 327 21.23 24.67 21.06
C PRO A 327 22.12 25.44 22.05
N GLY A 328 21.87 26.74 22.19
CA GLY A 328 22.62 27.61 23.11
C GLY A 328 24.01 28.04 22.63
N SER A 329 24.42 27.71 21.40
CA SER A 329 25.69 28.17 20.83
C SER A 329 25.50 28.94 19.52
N ARG A 330 25.66 30.27 19.58
CA ARG A 330 25.70 31.17 18.41
C ARG A 330 26.84 30.86 17.43
N ALA A 331 27.91 30.24 17.92
CA ALA A 331 29.09 29.95 17.10
C ALA A 331 28.94 28.68 16.26
N LEU A 332 27.89 27.89 16.50
CA LEU A 332 27.68 26.58 15.87
C LEU A 332 26.43 26.57 14.98
N GLY A 333 25.99 27.74 14.51
CA GLY A 333 24.89 27.88 13.55
C GLY A 333 23.68 28.64 14.09
N VAL A 334 22.88 29.13 13.14
CA VAL A 334 21.70 29.97 13.35
C VAL A 334 20.65 29.40 14.33
N LEU A 335 20.56 28.08 14.46
CA LEU A 335 19.66 27.42 15.41
C LEU A 335 19.98 27.82 16.85
N GLY A 336 21.25 27.98 17.20
CA GLY A 336 21.73 28.24 18.56
C GLY A 336 21.64 29.70 19.01
N GLU A 337 21.16 30.62 18.17
CA GLU A 337 21.17 32.06 18.45
C GLU A 337 20.08 32.54 19.39
N GLN A 338 19.03 31.73 19.54
CA GLN A 338 17.83 32.02 20.31
C GLN A 338 17.42 30.82 21.19
N ASP A 339 16.39 30.99 22.02
CA ASP A 339 15.84 29.90 22.83
C ASP A 339 14.96 28.94 21.99
N ALA A 340 14.50 27.84 22.61
CA ALA A 340 13.76 26.80 21.90
C ALA A 340 12.45 27.30 21.24
N PRO A 341 11.57 28.06 21.92
CA PRO A 341 10.37 28.62 21.28
C PRO A 341 10.70 29.52 20.08
N ALA A 342 11.65 30.43 20.23
CA ALA A 342 12.05 31.31 19.13
C ALA A 342 12.72 30.55 17.98
N THR A 343 13.43 29.45 18.27
CA THR A 343 14.03 28.57 17.26
C THR A 343 12.96 27.91 16.38
N VAL A 344 11.94 27.33 17.01
CA VAL A 344 10.83 26.67 16.31
C VAL A 344 10.03 27.69 15.48
N GLU A 345 9.76 28.88 16.01
CA GLU A 345 9.13 29.97 15.25
C GLU A 345 9.98 30.42 14.05
N ARG A 346 11.29 30.58 14.25
CA ARG A 346 12.22 30.97 13.19
C ARG A 346 12.29 29.91 12.09
N ALA A 347 12.31 28.61 12.44
CA ALA A 347 12.29 27.52 11.47
C ALA A 347 11.00 27.52 10.64
N GLN A 348 9.85 27.77 11.27
CA GLN A 348 8.58 27.96 10.58
C GLN A 348 8.63 29.11 9.57
N ALA A 349 9.19 30.26 9.97
CA ALA A 349 9.32 31.42 9.08
C ALA A 349 10.23 31.15 7.87
N HIS A 350 11.29 30.35 8.03
CA HIS A 350 12.15 29.95 6.91
C HIS A 350 11.42 29.06 5.92
N ALA A 351 10.68 28.06 6.41
CA ALA A 351 9.87 27.19 5.58
C ALA A 351 8.77 27.95 4.83
N GLU A 352 8.15 28.97 5.44
CA GLU A 352 7.07 29.74 4.80
C GLU A 352 7.49 30.37 3.46
N ALA A 353 8.73 30.86 3.37
CA ALA A 353 9.27 31.48 2.17
C ALA A 353 9.36 30.51 0.97
N TYR A 354 9.41 29.20 1.22
CA TYR A 354 9.51 28.18 0.18
C TYR A 354 8.17 27.65 -0.31
N ARG A 355 7.09 27.78 0.47
CA ARG A 355 5.76 27.28 0.11
C ARG A 355 5.25 27.77 -1.26
N PRO A 356 5.40 29.05 -1.67
CA PRO A 356 4.96 29.48 -2.99
C PRO A 356 5.91 29.08 -4.13
N LEU A 357 7.04 28.42 -3.82
CA LEU A 357 8.13 28.13 -4.76
C LEU A 357 8.19 26.66 -5.19
N THR A 358 7.32 25.81 -4.65
CA THR A 358 7.28 24.37 -4.96
C THR A 358 5.87 23.81 -4.81
N ASP A 359 5.57 22.78 -5.59
CA ASP A 359 4.33 21.99 -5.45
C ASP A 359 4.45 20.89 -4.38
N THR A 360 5.66 20.68 -3.84
CA THR A 360 5.88 19.73 -2.75
C THR A 360 5.45 20.33 -1.41
N THR A 361 5.10 19.48 -0.45
CA THR A 361 4.78 19.94 0.90
C THR A 361 6.04 20.42 1.60
N VAL A 362 6.10 21.71 1.91
CA VAL A 362 7.25 22.28 2.62
C VAL A 362 7.13 22.00 4.12
N VAL A 363 8.15 21.32 4.66
CA VAL A 363 8.24 20.90 6.06
C VAL A 363 9.33 21.72 6.76
N PRO A 364 8.99 22.52 7.79
CA PRO A 364 10.00 23.14 8.64
C PRO A 364 10.79 22.07 9.39
N ALA A 365 12.08 22.29 9.57
CA ALA A 365 12.95 21.33 10.22
C ALA A 365 14.02 21.99 11.10
N LEU A 366 14.62 21.19 11.98
CA LEU A 366 15.79 21.52 12.77
C LEU A 366 16.88 20.47 12.49
N GLU A 367 18.07 20.92 12.15
CA GLU A 367 19.26 20.09 12.04
C GLU A 367 20.16 20.39 13.25
N ILE A 368 20.07 19.54 14.27
CA ILE A 368 20.65 19.75 15.59
C ILE A 368 21.98 19.04 15.67
N ILE A 369 23.07 19.78 15.88
CA ILE A 369 24.38 19.19 16.19
C ILE A 369 24.32 18.54 17.58
N ALA A 370 24.10 17.22 17.59
CA ALA A 370 23.94 16.44 18.80
C ALA A 370 25.31 16.12 19.43
N THR A 371 26.33 15.93 18.59
CA THR A 371 27.72 15.76 19.02
C THR A 371 28.59 16.77 18.30
N VAL A 372 29.43 17.49 19.04
CA VAL A 372 30.21 18.62 18.52
C VAL A 372 31.68 18.24 18.46
N ALA A 373 32.31 18.44 17.31
CA ALA A 373 33.74 18.24 17.14
C ALA A 373 34.55 19.09 18.14
N SER A 374 35.43 18.45 18.91
CA SER A 374 36.19 19.10 19.98
C SER A 374 37.65 19.32 19.60
N GLY A 375 38.17 20.52 19.85
CA GLY A 375 39.59 20.83 19.67
C GLY A 375 40.54 20.03 20.57
N GLY A 376 40.00 19.39 21.63
CA GLY A 376 40.75 18.53 22.54
C GLY A 376 40.10 17.16 22.72
N PRO A 377 40.83 16.18 23.31
CA PRO A 377 40.39 14.79 23.41
C PRO A 377 39.10 14.57 24.23
N GLY A 378 38.71 15.50 25.11
CA GLY A 378 37.63 15.25 26.07
C GLY A 378 37.99 14.17 27.08
N ASP A 379 37.01 13.74 27.87
CA ASP A 379 37.20 12.76 28.95
C ASP A 379 37.36 11.32 28.42
N ASP A 380 36.76 11.01 27.28
CA ASP A 380 36.80 9.68 26.66
C ASP A 380 37.84 9.57 25.53
N GLY A 381 38.56 10.65 25.23
CA GLY A 381 39.64 10.68 24.26
C GLY A 381 39.19 10.76 22.80
N ASN A 382 37.89 10.89 22.53
CA ASN A 382 37.33 10.75 21.20
C ASN A 382 37.33 12.06 20.38
N TYR A 383 37.64 13.23 20.94
CA TYR A 383 37.58 14.53 20.23
C TYR A 383 36.17 14.93 19.74
N SER A 384 35.15 14.54 20.48
CA SER A 384 33.75 14.89 20.32
C SER A 384 33.18 15.26 21.69
N SER A 385 32.26 16.23 21.72
CA SER A 385 31.51 16.62 22.91
C SER A 385 30.04 16.30 22.67
N GLU A 386 29.53 15.28 23.35
CA GLU A 386 28.16 14.79 23.18
C GLU A 386 27.18 15.55 24.07
N ALA A 387 26.14 16.13 23.47
CA ALA A 387 24.98 16.56 24.24
C ALA A 387 24.22 15.34 24.77
N SER A 388 23.74 15.41 26.00
CA SER A 388 22.87 14.37 26.57
C SER A 388 21.48 14.38 25.92
N VAL A 389 20.80 13.22 25.94
CA VAL A 389 19.41 13.11 25.47
C VAL A 389 18.51 14.07 26.25
N GLU A 390 18.75 14.25 27.54
CA GLU A 390 18.00 15.16 28.42
C GLU A 390 18.15 16.62 28.02
N GLN A 391 19.32 17.02 27.51
CA GLN A 391 19.55 18.37 27.01
C GLN A 391 18.84 18.64 25.68
N LEU A 392 18.80 17.65 24.79
CA LEU A 392 18.21 17.81 23.45
C LEU A 392 16.69 17.64 23.44
N ARG A 393 16.17 16.74 24.28
CA ARG A 393 14.75 16.34 24.32
C ARG A 393 13.77 17.52 24.33
N PRO A 394 13.93 18.58 25.14
CA PRO A 394 12.95 19.68 25.16
C PRO A 394 12.76 20.35 23.80
N LEU A 395 13.85 20.56 23.04
CA LEU A 395 13.77 21.14 21.70
C LEU A 395 13.17 20.16 20.69
N VAL A 396 13.51 18.86 20.79
CA VAL A 396 12.99 17.81 19.91
C VAL A 396 11.49 17.62 20.10
N GLU A 397 11.02 17.58 21.35
CA GLU A 397 9.59 17.48 21.68
C GLU A 397 8.83 18.73 21.24
N LEU A 398 9.39 19.93 21.45
CA LEU A 398 8.76 21.16 20.97
C LEU A 398 8.67 21.20 19.43
N ALA A 399 9.72 20.77 18.72
CA ALA A 399 9.69 20.65 17.27
C ALA A 399 8.60 19.66 16.80
N HIS A 400 8.44 18.54 17.51
CA HIS A 400 7.37 17.57 17.23
C HIS A 400 5.98 18.20 17.42
N GLU A 401 5.72 18.87 18.54
CA GLU A 401 4.45 19.54 18.85
C GLU A 401 4.08 20.59 17.79
N HIS A 402 5.07 21.25 17.18
CA HIS A 402 4.89 22.24 16.13
C HIS A 402 4.92 21.66 14.70
N GLY A 403 4.88 20.33 14.55
CA GLY A 403 4.86 19.68 13.24
C GLY A 403 6.13 19.92 12.43
N GLN A 404 7.29 19.94 13.08
CA GLN A 404 8.61 20.11 12.45
C GLN A 404 9.39 18.80 12.45
N TYR A 405 10.25 18.62 11.46
CA TYR A 405 11.16 17.48 11.40
C TYR A 405 12.46 17.80 12.14
N VAL A 406 13.10 16.79 12.73
CA VAL A 406 14.40 16.96 13.40
C VAL A 406 15.41 16.00 12.77
N VAL A 407 16.62 16.47 12.52
CA VAL A 407 17.77 15.64 12.14
C VAL A 407 18.85 15.82 13.19
N LEU A 408 19.32 14.73 13.79
CA LEU A 408 20.41 14.76 14.76
C LEU A 408 21.74 14.60 14.03
N ASP A 409 22.58 15.62 14.04
CA ASP A 409 23.88 15.65 13.39
C ASP A 409 24.98 15.15 14.32
N LEU A 410 25.77 14.21 13.78
CA LEU A 410 26.88 13.58 14.47
C LEU A 410 28.23 14.05 13.90
N GLN A 411 29.07 14.60 14.78
CA GLN A 411 30.45 14.97 14.52
C GLN A 411 31.37 14.09 15.39
N PRO A 412 31.72 12.88 14.91
CA PRO A 412 32.09 11.78 15.81
C PRO A 412 33.51 11.84 16.37
N GLY A 413 34.36 12.75 15.88
CA GLY A 413 35.77 12.70 16.21
C GLY A 413 36.36 11.32 15.85
N ARG A 414 37.01 10.67 16.81
CA ARG A 414 37.70 9.37 16.66
C ARG A 414 36.81 8.16 16.92
N THR A 415 35.58 8.33 17.39
CA THR A 415 34.64 7.20 17.49
C THR A 415 33.99 6.93 16.13
N ASP A 416 33.36 5.77 15.95
CA ASP A 416 32.51 5.49 14.80
C ASP A 416 31.10 6.08 14.97
N PHE A 417 30.42 6.29 13.83
CA PHE A 417 29.08 6.88 13.81
C PHE A 417 28.03 6.01 14.50
N LEU A 418 28.11 4.68 14.35
CA LEU A 418 27.11 3.77 14.92
C LEU A 418 27.13 3.83 16.46
N THR A 419 28.31 3.91 17.05
CA THR A 419 28.50 4.08 18.49
C THR A 419 27.83 5.36 18.99
N GLN A 420 27.96 6.49 18.28
CA GLN A 420 27.27 7.72 18.67
C GLN A 420 25.77 7.69 18.39
N ALA A 421 25.34 7.17 17.24
CA ALA A 421 23.93 7.08 16.89
C ALA A 421 23.12 6.32 17.96
N LYS A 422 23.67 5.23 18.50
CA LYS A 422 23.07 4.46 19.60
C LYS A 422 22.89 5.25 20.89
N ARG A 423 23.67 6.30 21.15
CA ARG A 423 23.47 7.18 22.32
C ARG A 423 22.15 7.96 22.23
N TYR A 424 21.67 8.22 21.02
CA TYR A 424 20.43 8.94 20.75
C TYR A 424 19.28 8.02 20.33
N GLU A 425 19.37 6.70 20.58
CA GLU A 425 18.33 5.73 20.24
C GLU A 425 16.95 6.16 20.75
N GLU A 426 16.88 6.73 21.95
CA GLU A 426 15.63 7.19 22.55
C GLU A 426 14.97 8.32 21.76
N LEU A 427 15.74 9.28 21.25
CA LEU A 427 15.22 10.36 20.39
C LEU A 427 14.91 9.84 18.98
N LEU A 428 15.72 8.92 18.44
CA LEU A 428 15.49 8.31 17.13
C LEU A 428 14.21 7.44 17.09
N LYS A 429 13.71 6.99 18.25
CA LYS A 429 12.40 6.34 18.38
C LYS A 429 11.21 7.31 18.26
N MET A 430 11.42 8.62 18.31
CA MET A 430 10.34 9.59 18.05
C MET A 430 10.05 9.66 16.54
N PRO A 431 8.80 9.71 16.07
CA PRO A 431 8.45 9.58 14.65
C PRO A 431 9.18 10.54 13.69
N ASN A 432 9.31 11.81 14.06
CA ASN A 432 9.84 12.90 13.22
C ASN A 432 11.35 13.17 13.38
N VAL A 433 12.11 12.24 13.96
CA VAL A 433 13.56 12.40 14.19
C VAL A 433 14.37 11.49 13.25
N GLY A 434 15.16 12.09 12.37
CA GLY A 434 16.18 11.45 11.52
C GLY A 434 17.61 11.68 12.04
N LEU A 435 18.60 11.30 11.24
CA LEU A 435 20.01 11.33 11.60
C LEU A 435 20.85 11.94 10.48
N ALA A 436 21.85 12.74 10.82
CA ALA A 436 22.88 13.21 9.91
C ALA A 436 24.23 12.65 10.34
N LEU A 437 25.01 12.19 9.36
CA LEU A 437 26.40 11.82 9.53
C LEU A 437 27.24 12.94 8.93
N ASP A 438 28.15 13.50 9.72
CA ASP A 438 29.12 14.48 9.25
C ASP A 438 30.55 13.90 9.15
N PRO A 439 30.91 13.30 8.00
CA PRO A 439 32.23 12.75 7.77
C PRO A 439 33.37 13.76 7.92
N GLU A 440 33.14 15.08 7.80
CA GLU A 440 34.23 16.04 7.89
C GLU A 440 34.89 16.02 9.27
N TRP A 441 34.13 15.63 10.29
CA TRP A 441 34.58 15.49 11.68
C TRP A 441 34.92 14.06 12.06
N ARG A 442 35.00 13.13 11.10
CA ARG A 442 35.43 11.76 11.37
C ARG A 442 36.95 11.63 11.28
N LEU A 443 37.59 11.47 12.44
CA LEU A 443 39.03 11.35 12.63
C LEU A 443 39.50 9.90 12.66
N ARG A 444 40.69 9.67 12.13
CA ARG A 444 41.50 8.47 12.39
C ARG A 444 42.18 8.54 13.78
N PRO A 445 42.69 7.42 14.33
CA PRO A 445 43.17 7.37 15.71
C PRO A 445 44.27 8.39 16.09
N ASP A 446 45.08 8.85 15.15
CA ASP A 446 46.18 9.81 15.35
C ASP A 446 45.86 11.23 14.87
N GLN A 447 44.67 11.43 14.31
CA GLN A 447 44.27 12.70 13.73
C GLN A 447 43.61 13.63 14.76
N VAL A 448 43.63 14.93 14.47
CA VAL A 448 42.94 15.97 15.23
C VAL A 448 42.25 16.94 14.26
N HIS A 449 41.18 17.59 14.70
CA HIS A 449 40.41 18.51 13.86
C HIS A 449 41.23 19.69 13.34
N LEU A 450 40.74 20.32 12.26
CA LEU A 450 41.33 21.50 11.61
C LEU A 450 42.75 21.30 11.02
N ARG A 451 43.21 20.05 10.90
CA ARG A 451 44.46 19.69 10.20
C ARG A 451 44.21 18.97 8.88
N GLN A 452 43.07 18.29 8.78
CA GLN A 452 42.57 17.62 7.60
C GLN A 452 41.04 17.57 7.67
N ILE A 453 40.41 17.33 6.52
CA ILE A 453 39.00 16.94 6.47
C ILE A 453 38.91 15.45 6.77
N GLY A 454 37.96 15.09 7.63
CA GLY A 454 37.66 13.71 7.99
C GLY A 454 37.12 12.88 6.83
N GLN A 455 36.95 11.59 7.11
CA GLN A 455 36.48 10.61 6.14
C GLN A 455 35.85 9.42 6.85
N VAL A 456 34.83 8.84 6.22
CA VAL A 456 34.23 7.56 6.62
C VAL A 456 34.12 6.62 5.43
N ASP A 457 34.38 5.33 5.66
CA ASP A 457 34.16 4.31 4.64
C ASP A 457 32.67 3.97 4.51
N VAL A 458 32.21 3.68 3.29
CA VAL A 458 30.81 3.30 3.02
C VAL A 458 30.34 2.10 3.85
N ALA A 459 31.25 1.21 4.26
CA ALA A 459 30.92 0.08 5.12
C ALA A 459 30.39 0.53 6.50
N GLU A 460 30.95 1.59 7.09
CA GLU A 460 30.47 2.13 8.36
C GLU A 460 29.15 2.89 8.17
N VAL A 461 28.99 3.62 7.06
CA VAL A 461 27.70 4.22 6.69
C VAL A 461 26.61 3.14 6.61
N ASN A 462 26.91 2.01 5.97
CA ASN A 462 25.97 0.89 5.84
C ASN A 462 25.69 0.17 7.17
N GLN A 463 26.60 0.22 8.14
CA GLN A 463 26.31 -0.24 9.50
C GLN A 463 25.26 0.66 10.18
N VAL A 464 25.33 1.97 9.97
CA VAL A 464 24.32 2.91 10.46
C VAL A 464 22.98 2.71 9.72
N VAL A 465 23.01 2.56 8.39
CA VAL A 465 21.80 2.24 7.59
C VAL A 465 21.11 1.00 8.13
N GLY A 466 21.84 -0.11 8.29
CA GLY A 466 21.27 -1.37 8.78
C GLY A 466 20.64 -1.20 10.17
N TRP A 467 21.37 -0.59 11.10
CA TRP A 467 20.88 -0.39 12.47
C TRP A 467 19.68 0.57 12.54
N LEU A 468 19.71 1.71 11.85
CA LEU A 468 18.62 2.69 11.89
C LEU A 468 17.37 2.15 11.21
N ALA A 469 17.53 1.38 10.13
CA ALA A 469 16.41 0.71 9.46
C ALA A 469 15.78 -0.37 10.36
N ASP A 470 16.60 -1.18 11.02
CA ASP A 470 16.12 -2.20 11.97
C ASP A 470 15.41 -1.55 13.17
N LEU A 471 15.95 -0.45 13.71
CA LEU A 471 15.32 0.35 14.76
C LEU A 471 13.95 0.87 14.30
N THR A 472 13.87 1.42 13.09
CA THR A 472 12.64 1.97 12.50
C THR A 472 11.58 0.89 12.35
N ARG A 473 11.95 -0.26 11.78
CA ARG A 473 11.05 -1.40 11.59
C ARG A 473 10.58 -1.99 12.92
N ALA A 474 11.50 -2.24 13.85
CA ALA A 474 11.18 -2.86 15.14
C ALA A 474 10.23 -2.02 16.00
N ASN A 475 10.26 -0.69 15.82
CA ASN A 475 9.41 0.25 16.56
C ASN A 475 8.21 0.75 15.73
N ARG A 476 7.95 0.17 14.54
CA ARG A 476 6.85 0.56 13.63
C ARG A 476 6.82 2.06 13.35
N LEU A 477 7.99 2.64 13.11
CA LEU A 477 8.13 4.08 12.92
C LEU A 477 7.95 4.48 11.45
N PRO A 478 7.50 5.72 11.19
CA PRO A 478 7.58 6.29 9.85
C PRO A 478 9.01 6.33 9.31
N GLN A 479 9.15 6.51 8.00
CA GLN A 479 10.44 6.55 7.32
C GLN A 479 11.35 7.65 7.91
N LYS A 480 12.63 7.31 8.12
CA LYS A 480 13.63 8.23 8.67
C LYS A 480 14.48 8.85 7.58
N ILE A 481 14.76 10.16 7.69
CA ILE A 481 15.81 10.78 6.86
C ILE A 481 17.17 10.40 7.43
N LEU A 482 18.06 9.92 6.56
CA LEU A 482 19.48 9.79 6.83
C LEU A 482 20.23 10.76 5.92
N VAL A 483 20.77 11.82 6.50
CA VAL A 483 21.58 12.82 5.81
C VAL A 483 23.05 12.42 5.83
N LEU A 484 23.69 12.46 4.67
CA LEU A 484 25.14 12.30 4.51
C LEU A 484 25.73 13.65 4.12
N HIS A 485 26.37 14.35 5.05
CA HIS A 485 27.04 15.62 4.71
C HIS A 485 28.26 15.35 3.83
N GLN A 486 28.35 16.11 2.75
CA GLN A 486 29.44 15.93 1.81
C GLN A 486 29.69 17.21 1.00
N PHE A 487 30.94 17.66 0.95
CA PHE A 487 31.40 18.68 -0.01
C PHE A 487 32.66 18.27 -0.77
N GLN A 488 33.18 17.07 -0.49
CA GLN A 488 34.27 16.45 -1.24
C GLN A 488 33.96 14.97 -1.43
N VAL A 489 34.18 14.45 -2.65
CA VAL A 489 33.98 13.01 -2.97
C VAL A 489 34.72 12.11 -1.99
N ARG A 490 35.93 12.50 -1.57
CA ARG A 490 36.75 11.70 -0.65
C ARG A 490 36.18 11.58 0.77
N MET A 491 35.23 12.39 1.19
CA MET A 491 34.66 12.29 2.55
C MET A 491 33.95 10.95 2.77
N ILE A 492 33.35 10.40 1.72
CA ILE A 492 32.71 9.08 1.71
C ILE A 492 33.16 8.34 0.44
N PRO A 493 34.33 7.66 0.45
CA PRO A 493 34.78 6.89 -0.70
C PRO A 493 33.77 5.80 -1.06
N GLY A 494 33.38 5.76 -2.33
CA GLY A 494 32.39 4.79 -2.80
C GLY A 494 30.98 5.05 -2.26
N VAL A 495 30.60 6.32 -2.04
CA VAL A 495 29.25 6.73 -1.59
C VAL A 495 28.12 6.14 -2.44
N ASP A 496 28.38 5.86 -3.72
CA ASP A 496 27.43 5.19 -4.61
C ASP A 496 27.08 3.74 -4.17
N GLY A 497 27.87 3.16 -3.26
CA GLY A 497 27.63 1.85 -2.65
C GLY A 497 26.85 1.90 -1.32
N VAL A 498 26.29 3.05 -0.95
CA VAL A 498 25.40 3.14 0.21
C VAL A 498 24.13 2.32 -0.05
N ASP A 499 23.74 1.48 0.91
CA ASP A 499 22.56 0.63 0.80
C ASP A 499 21.28 1.46 0.85
N GLN A 500 20.60 1.56 -0.29
CA GLN A 500 19.32 2.24 -0.45
C GLN A 500 18.13 1.26 -0.58
N SER A 501 18.35 -0.05 -0.38
CA SER A 501 17.28 -1.07 -0.46
C SER A 501 16.32 -1.02 0.73
N ARG A 502 16.71 -0.34 1.81
CA ARG A 502 15.97 -0.23 3.07
C ARG A 502 14.92 0.88 2.99
N SER A 503 13.68 0.53 2.65
CA SER A 503 12.56 1.50 2.57
C SER A 503 12.08 2.07 3.92
N GLU A 504 12.74 1.70 5.02
CA GLU A 504 12.68 2.39 6.31
C GLU A 504 13.38 3.75 6.30
N LEU A 505 14.33 3.97 5.38
CA LEU A 505 15.14 5.18 5.32
C LEU A 505 14.92 5.92 4.00
N ALA A 506 15.03 7.25 4.06
CA ALA A 506 15.27 8.12 2.93
C ALA A 506 16.70 8.66 3.06
N VAL A 507 17.64 8.06 2.33
CA VAL A 507 19.05 8.47 2.33
C VAL A 507 19.25 9.62 1.35
N LEU A 508 19.88 10.71 1.80
CA LEU A 508 20.20 11.84 0.95
C LEU A 508 21.65 12.30 1.16
N ILE A 509 22.27 12.81 0.10
CA ILE A 509 23.53 13.58 0.22
C ILE A 509 23.18 15.05 0.38
N HIS A 510 23.76 15.68 1.39
CA HIS A 510 23.62 17.10 1.65
C HIS A 510 24.92 17.83 1.32
N ALA A 511 24.85 18.73 0.34
CA ALA A 511 25.99 19.48 -0.18
C ALA A 511 26.39 20.58 0.81
N ASP A 512 27.31 20.23 1.71
CA ASP A 512 27.68 21.02 2.88
C ASP A 512 28.96 21.85 2.67
N GLY A 513 29.08 22.50 1.51
CA GLY A 513 30.26 23.27 1.14
C GLY A 513 29.95 24.75 0.97
N GLN A 514 30.70 25.62 1.62
CA GLN A 514 30.52 27.08 1.55
C GLN A 514 31.35 27.76 0.45
N GLY A 515 30.97 28.98 0.07
CA GLY A 515 31.82 29.89 -0.70
C GLY A 515 31.11 30.61 -1.83
N SER A 516 31.82 30.90 -2.93
CA SER A 516 31.21 31.56 -4.09
C SER A 516 30.21 30.63 -4.79
N GLN A 517 29.13 31.18 -5.34
CA GLN A 517 28.10 30.40 -6.03
C GLN A 517 28.63 29.51 -7.17
N PRO A 518 29.61 29.95 -8.00
CA PRO A 518 30.25 29.06 -8.97
C PRO A 518 30.99 27.87 -8.34
N ALA A 519 31.63 28.05 -7.17
CA ALA A 519 32.32 26.99 -6.46
C ALA A 519 31.33 25.97 -5.88
N LYS A 520 30.23 26.45 -5.29
CA LYS A 520 29.15 25.58 -4.79
C LYS A 520 28.47 24.80 -5.91
N ALA A 521 28.13 25.46 -7.01
CA ALA A 521 27.61 24.79 -8.20
C ALA A 521 28.60 23.76 -8.78
N GLY A 522 29.91 24.03 -8.71
CA GLY A 522 30.95 23.07 -9.06
C GLY A 522 30.95 21.83 -8.15
N THR A 523 30.87 22.05 -6.83
CA THR A 523 30.76 20.99 -5.83
C THR A 523 29.51 20.15 -6.06
N TRP A 524 28.34 20.79 -6.20
CA TRP A 524 27.06 20.16 -6.49
C TRP A 524 27.14 19.20 -7.68
N ARG A 525 27.60 19.68 -8.85
CA ARG A 525 27.78 18.84 -10.04
C ARG A 525 28.74 17.68 -9.81
N THR A 526 29.84 17.93 -9.07
CA THR A 526 30.85 16.91 -8.80
C THR A 526 30.30 15.80 -7.93
N LEU A 527 29.55 16.12 -6.88
CA LEU A 527 28.92 15.12 -6.01
C LEU A 527 27.91 14.28 -6.79
N HIS A 528 27.03 14.91 -7.58
CA HIS A 528 26.06 14.18 -8.41
C HIS A 528 26.74 13.21 -9.39
N ALA A 529 27.84 13.63 -10.01
CA ALA A 529 28.59 12.78 -10.94
C ALA A 529 29.26 11.58 -10.24
N ASN A 530 29.45 11.61 -8.92
CA ASN A 530 30.11 10.56 -8.14
C ASN A 530 29.16 9.77 -7.23
N ALA A 531 27.87 10.10 -7.23
CA ALA A 531 26.82 9.40 -6.51
C ALA A 531 25.55 9.24 -7.36
N PRO A 532 25.64 8.74 -8.61
CA PRO A 532 24.51 8.68 -9.53
C PRO A 532 23.34 7.81 -9.04
N SER A 533 23.57 6.88 -8.11
CA SER A 533 22.51 6.07 -7.50
C SER A 533 21.74 6.80 -6.41
N ILE A 534 22.27 7.90 -5.85
CA ILE A 534 21.61 8.64 -4.77
C ILE A 534 20.48 9.48 -5.35
N ARG A 535 19.25 9.16 -4.95
CA ARG A 535 18.04 9.80 -5.48
C ARG A 535 17.76 11.17 -4.87
N TRP A 536 18.06 11.34 -3.59
CA TRP A 536 17.68 12.51 -2.80
C TRP A 536 18.88 13.38 -2.48
N TRP A 537 18.66 14.68 -2.55
CA TRP A 537 19.75 15.64 -2.42
C TRP A 537 19.35 16.82 -1.56
N GLY A 538 20.31 17.44 -0.92
CA GLY A 538 20.08 18.64 -0.15
C GLY A 538 21.21 19.65 -0.25
N TRP A 539 20.91 20.90 0.09
CA TRP A 539 21.79 22.05 -0.13
C TRP A 539 21.85 22.92 1.13
N LYS A 540 23.06 23.16 1.66
CA LYS A 540 23.24 24.11 2.75
C LYS A 540 23.45 25.52 2.22
N ASN A 541 22.78 26.51 2.78
CA ASN A 541 23.05 27.94 2.62
C ASN A 541 23.76 28.46 3.87
N PHE A 542 24.84 29.21 3.67
CA PHE A 542 25.61 29.83 4.76
C PHE A 542 25.40 31.35 4.73
N TYR A 543 24.96 31.94 5.84
CA TYR A 543 24.63 33.38 5.85
C TYR A 543 25.84 34.27 5.56
N ASP A 544 26.98 33.96 6.17
CA ASP A 544 28.15 34.82 6.18
C ASP A 544 29.25 34.32 5.23
N GLU A 545 29.32 33.00 5.01
CA GLU A 545 30.38 32.36 4.23
C GLU A 545 30.05 32.23 2.73
N ASP A 546 28.77 32.27 2.37
CA ASP A 546 28.36 32.35 0.98
C ASP A 546 28.33 33.81 0.51
N SER A 547 29.02 34.10 -0.60
CA SER A 547 29.17 35.47 -1.10
C SER A 547 28.77 35.58 -2.58
N PRO A 548 27.54 36.07 -2.89
CA PRO A 548 26.41 36.21 -1.97
C PRO A 548 25.76 34.85 -1.68
N MET A 549 25.07 34.70 -0.54
CA MET A 549 24.14 33.59 -0.29
C MET A 549 22.97 33.64 -1.29
N LEU A 550 22.45 32.47 -1.69
CA LEU A 550 21.25 32.39 -2.54
C LEU A 550 20.00 32.80 -1.77
N THR A 551 19.06 33.45 -2.45
CA THR A 551 17.69 33.62 -1.94
C THR A 551 16.91 32.29 -2.02
N PRO A 552 15.74 32.17 -1.37
CA PRO A 552 14.88 31.00 -1.55
C PRO A 552 14.55 30.71 -3.02
N GLU A 553 14.21 31.73 -3.82
CA GLU A 553 13.89 31.59 -5.25
C GLU A 553 15.09 31.07 -6.04
N GLN A 554 16.30 31.54 -5.73
CA GLN A 554 17.51 31.08 -6.37
C GLN A 554 17.92 29.67 -5.92
N THR A 555 17.69 29.33 -4.65
CA THR A 555 17.93 27.97 -4.12
C THR A 555 17.03 26.96 -4.84
N MET A 556 15.77 27.29 -5.08
CA MET A 556 14.84 26.44 -5.84
C MET A 556 15.17 26.33 -7.34
N GLN A 557 16.06 27.18 -7.86
CA GLN A 557 16.59 27.10 -9.22
C GLN A 557 17.86 26.23 -9.33
N VAL A 558 18.45 25.78 -8.22
CA VAL A 558 19.54 24.79 -8.25
C VAL A 558 19.01 23.50 -8.92
N GLN A 559 19.82 22.89 -9.78
CA GLN A 559 19.42 21.69 -10.55
C GLN A 559 20.39 20.52 -10.34
N PRO A 560 19.90 19.30 -10.00
CA PRO A 560 18.49 19.03 -9.64
C PRO A 560 18.05 19.83 -8.41
N THR A 561 16.74 20.07 -8.28
CA THR A 561 16.19 20.84 -7.15
C THR A 561 16.39 20.08 -5.83
N PRO A 562 16.97 20.70 -4.78
CA PRO A 562 17.20 20.04 -3.51
C PRO A 562 15.90 19.71 -2.77
N ASN A 563 15.87 18.56 -2.10
CA ASN A 563 14.77 18.10 -1.24
C ASN A 563 14.95 18.51 0.23
N PHE A 564 16.18 18.79 0.65
CA PHE A 564 16.51 19.22 2.01
C PHE A 564 17.39 20.46 1.93
N ILE A 565 16.96 21.57 2.49
CA ILE A 565 17.65 22.85 2.43
C ILE A 565 17.92 23.28 3.86
N SER A 566 19.16 23.52 4.23
CA SER A 566 19.47 24.02 5.57
C SER A 566 20.18 25.37 5.56
N TYR A 567 20.00 26.11 6.64
CA TYR A 567 20.59 27.44 6.86
C TYR A 567 21.50 27.37 8.06
N GLN A 568 22.75 27.80 7.90
CA GLN A 568 23.76 27.83 8.96
C GLN A 568 24.26 29.24 9.20
#